data_AF-A0A3Q9AM88-F1
#
_entry.id   AF-A0A3Q9AM88-F1
#
_cell.length_a   1.000
_cell.length_b   1.000
_cell.length_c   1.000
_cell.angle_alpha   90.00
_cell.angle_beta   90.00
_cell.angle_gamma   90.00
#
_symmetry.space_group_name_H-M   'P 1'
#
loop_
_entity.id
_entity.type
_entity.pdbx_description
1 polymer ?
#
loop_
_entity_poly.entity_id
_entity_poly.type
_entity_poly.pdbx_seq_one_letter_code
_entity_poly.pdbx_strand_id
1 'polypeptide(L)'
;MKAALTPSYCRRIGAGILLVALADFLFYGQPAGITVFLFGIVLAGAVVAMHPAALSDGRVWLRPLALFAALLPLIENVSPLSVLVAIVALAAFALSHAGRLRTGVARIAGQLCLFSIAAPFRFVRDFFRWRKVARRLGRRRIRLAAIAVWAMPLTLGAVFLALFGAANPIIEHWLSLIDLYALLERIEVGRLVFWLIVLAGVWAFLRPRLPRFLPRLLSGIKRVARAAPAARPARTAAEDIIFGKPAILRALIVFNALFAVQTALDAAYLWGGVALPDGLTYAAYAHRGAYPLVVTALLAAGFVLAALGPGSETSSDPLIRGLVYLWVAQNIALVVSSILRLDLYVGVYALTYLRIAAFIWMGLVAAGLALIVARIGLQKSGEWLLSANLLTLSATLYACSYINFAALIANYNVDHSYEMNGPGAHLDIPYTRSLGAAALPALDRFFDHQKKVFLADKRDPADAVTETRYRAERTNWRAWSFRDWRLLHYLDKRGPLVVPPGYQPDMPDL
;
A
#
# COMPACT_ATOMS: atom_id res chain seq x y z
N MET A 1 -16.94 33.90 -24.38
CA MET A 1 -16.35 32.65 -23.80
C MET A 1 -15.66 32.80 -22.42
N LYS A 2 -15.74 33.92 -21.69
CA LYS A 2 -15.10 34.11 -20.36
C LYS A 2 -16.05 33.97 -19.16
N ALA A 3 -17.36 34.09 -19.35
CA ALA A 3 -18.37 34.10 -18.27
C ALA A 3 -18.70 32.71 -17.67
N ALA A 4 -18.37 31.61 -18.34
CA ALA A 4 -18.71 30.25 -17.87
C ALA A 4 -17.71 29.66 -16.85
N LEU A 5 -16.52 30.25 -16.66
CA LEU A 5 -15.45 29.70 -15.83
C LEU A 5 -15.58 30.05 -14.33
N THR A 6 -16.22 31.17 -14.00
CA THR A 6 -16.42 31.69 -12.64
C THR A 6 -17.42 30.89 -11.78
N PRO A 7 -18.61 30.48 -12.27
CA PRO A 7 -19.54 29.69 -11.46
C PRO A 7 -19.02 28.27 -11.16
N SER A 8 -18.24 27.68 -12.07
CA SER A 8 -17.62 26.35 -11.88
C SER A 8 -16.49 26.35 -10.83
N TYR A 9 -15.84 27.49 -10.59
CA TYR A 9 -14.77 27.59 -9.58
C TYR A 9 -15.33 27.74 -8.17
N CYS A 10 -16.38 28.56 -7.99
CA CYS A 10 -17.01 28.80 -6.69
C CYS A 10 -17.71 27.54 -6.15
N ARG A 11 -18.44 26.80 -7.01
CA ARG A 11 -19.06 25.52 -6.63
C ARG A 11 -18.05 24.47 -6.12
N ARG A 12 -16.86 24.42 -6.73
CA ARG A 12 -15.79 23.49 -6.34
C ARG A 12 -15.09 23.89 -5.03
N ILE A 13 -14.93 25.19 -4.77
CA ILE A 13 -14.43 25.66 -3.48
C ILE A 13 -15.44 25.32 -2.38
N GLY A 14 -16.73 25.60 -2.61
CA GLY A 14 -17.79 25.25 -1.67
C GLY A 14 -17.80 23.75 -1.35
N ALA A 15 -17.75 22.89 -2.39
CA ALA A 15 -17.64 21.44 -2.21
C ALA A 15 -16.38 21.02 -1.45
N GLY A 16 -15.22 21.65 -1.73
CA GLY A 16 -13.97 21.40 -1.02
C GLY A 16 -14.06 21.74 0.47
N ILE A 17 -14.64 22.89 0.83
CA ILE A 17 -14.83 23.30 2.23
C ILE A 17 -15.80 22.35 2.94
N LEU A 18 -16.91 21.99 2.31
CA LEU A 18 -17.87 21.05 2.87
C LEU A 18 -17.24 19.67 3.11
N LEU A 19 -16.41 19.18 2.19
CA LEU A 19 -15.69 17.92 2.35
C LEU A 19 -14.63 17.98 3.44
N VAL A 20 -13.96 19.12 3.64
CA VAL A 20 -13.03 19.32 4.76
C VAL A 20 -13.78 19.34 6.10
N ALA A 21 -14.90 20.05 6.18
CA ALA A 21 -15.73 20.07 7.39
C ALA A 21 -16.29 18.67 7.71
N LEU A 22 -16.69 17.91 6.70
CA LEU A 22 -17.11 16.52 6.87
C LEU A 22 -15.94 15.63 7.35
N ALA A 23 -14.76 15.77 6.76
CA ALA A 23 -13.58 15.01 7.16
C ALA A 23 -13.16 15.32 8.61
N ASP A 24 -13.26 16.58 9.03
CA ASP A 24 -13.03 17.01 10.40
C ASP A 24 -13.96 16.29 11.38
N PHE A 25 -15.27 16.31 11.10
CA PHE A 25 -16.26 15.60 11.90
C PHE A 25 -16.09 14.07 11.93
N LEU A 26 -15.57 13.48 10.84
CA LEU A 26 -15.46 12.03 10.68
C LEU A 26 -14.14 11.45 11.21
N PHE A 27 -13.03 12.19 11.13
CA PHE A 27 -11.69 11.64 11.37
C PHE A 27 -10.88 12.36 12.45
N TYR A 28 -11.13 13.65 12.71
CA TYR A 28 -10.27 14.40 13.62
C TYR A 28 -10.56 14.01 15.09
N GLY A 29 -9.58 13.37 15.74
CA GLY A 29 -9.73 12.85 17.10
C GLY A 29 -10.75 11.71 17.23
N GLN A 30 -11.08 11.04 16.11
CA GLN A 30 -12.09 9.99 16.07
C GLN A 30 -11.50 8.69 15.50
N PRO A 31 -12.00 7.51 15.93
CA PRO A 31 -11.56 6.23 15.38
C PRO A 31 -11.98 6.10 13.91
N ALA A 32 -11.11 5.47 13.11
CA ALA A 32 -11.38 5.20 11.71
C ALA A 32 -12.10 3.85 11.55
N GLY A 33 -13.26 3.87 10.90
CA GLY A 33 -14.06 2.69 10.59
C GLY A 33 -14.91 2.95 9.35
N ILE A 34 -16.22 2.70 9.44
CA ILE A 34 -17.19 2.94 8.35
C ILE A 34 -17.15 4.38 7.81
N THR A 35 -16.67 5.33 8.60
CA THR A 35 -16.49 6.73 8.20
C THR A 35 -15.60 6.90 6.97
N VAL A 36 -14.58 6.05 6.78
CA VAL A 36 -13.70 6.10 5.59
C VAL A 36 -14.47 5.71 4.33
N PHE A 37 -15.31 4.67 4.44
CA PHE A 37 -16.18 4.24 3.35
C PHE A 37 -17.22 5.31 2.99
N LEU A 38 -17.90 5.87 4.01
CA LEU A 38 -18.89 6.94 3.83
C LEU A 38 -18.27 8.17 3.18
N PHE A 39 -17.10 8.60 3.66
CA PHE A 39 -16.36 9.71 3.05
C PHE A 39 -15.98 9.41 1.60
N GLY A 40 -15.55 8.19 1.30
CA GLY A 40 -15.26 7.73 -0.07
C GLY A 40 -16.47 7.85 -1.01
N ILE A 41 -17.65 7.45 -0.54
CA ILE A 41 -18.92 7.60 -1.30
C ILE A 41 -19.26 9.08 -1.51
N VAL A 42 -19.20 9.90 -0.46
CA VAL A 42 -19.52 11.33 -0.55
C VAL A 42 -18.53 12.04 -1.49
N LEU A 43 -17.25 11.71 -1.42
CA LEU A 43 -16.24 12.21 -2.35
C LEU A 43 -16.55 11.78 -3.79
N ALA A 44 -16.92 10.52 -4.02
CA ALA A 44 -17.30 10.04 -5.34
C ALA A 44 -18.55 10.76 -5.89
N GLY A 45 -19.56 10.98 -5.05
CA GLY A 45 -20.75 11.77 -5.38
C GLY A 45 -20.38 13.21 -5.73
N ALA A 46 -19.46 13.83 -4.99
CA ALA A 46 -18.95 15.17 -5.31
C ALA A 46 -18.20 15.20 -6.65
N VAL A 47 -17.44 14.15 -6.99
CA VAL A 47 -16.79 14.04 -8.31
C VAL A 47 -17.84 13.97 -9.44
N VAL A 48 -18.90 13.17 -9.28
CA VAL A 48 -19.98 13.05 -10.26
C VAL A 48 -20.73 14.38 -10.42
N ALA A 49 -21.12 15.01 -9.31
CA ALA A 49 -21.83 16.29 -9.31
C ALA A 49 -21.04 17.41 -10.02
N MET A 50 -19.71 17.35 -9.99
CA MET A 50 -18.84 18.33 -10.64
C MET A 50 -18.57 18.06 -12.13
N HIS A 51 -19.04 16.92 -12.66
CA HIS A 51 -18.82 16.43 -14.02
C HIS A 51 -20.10 15.79 -14.65
N PRO A 52 -21.23 16.51 -14.72
CA PRO A 52 -22.53 15.95 -15.13
C PRO A 52 -22.58 15.44 -16.58
N ALA A 53 -21.65 15.86 -17.44
CA ALA A 53 -21.57 15.41 -18.84
C ALA A 53 -21.28 13.91 -19.02
N ALA A 54 -20.92 13.20 -17.95
CA ALA A 54 -20.65 11.77 -17.98
C ALA A 54 -21.86 10.91 -17.54
N LEU A 55 -23.03 11.51 -17.29
CA LEU A 55 -24.29 10.84 -16.92
C LEU A 55 -25.17 10.49 -18.14
N SER A 56 -24.78 10.84 -19.37
CA SER A 56 -25.59 10.66 -20.58
C SER A 56 -25.34 9.35 -21.34
N ASP A 57 -24.56 8.42 -20.79
CA ASP A 57 -24.14 7.19 -21.46
C ASP A 57 -24.93 5.97 -20.92
N GLY A 58 -25.37 5.03 -21.75
CA GLY A 58 -26.22 3.90 -21.33
C GLY A 58 -25.54 2.95 -20.32
N ARG A 59 -24.22 3.06 -20.14
CA ARG A 59 -23.40 2.28 -19.20
C ARG A 59 -22.97 3.05 -17.95
N VAL A 60 -23.66 4.15 -17.61
CA VAL A 60 -23.33 5.01 -16.46
C VAL A 60 -23.25 4.26 -15.14
N TRP A 61 -24.05 3.21 -14.94
CA TRP A 61 -24.10 2.45 -13.68
C TRP A 61 -22.89 1.54 -13.44
N LEU A 62 -22.16 1.10 -14.48
CA LEU A 62 -21.03 0.19 -14.32
C LEU A 62 -19.86 0.81 -13.55
N ARG A 63 -19.63 2.13 -13.71
CA ARG A 63 -18.50 2.81 -13.06
C ARG A 63 -18.72 3.02 -11.55
N PRO A 64 -19.87 3.52 -11.09
CA PRO A 64 -20.20 3.58 -9.66
C PRO A 64 -20.26 2.19 -9.04
N LEU A 65 -20.79 1.18 -9.74
CA LEU A 65 -20.84 -0.19 -9.24
C LEU A 65 -19.43 -0.77 -9.04
N ALA A 66 -18.53 -0.56 -9.99
CA ALA A 66 -17.13 -0.98 -9.87
C ALA A 66 -16.40 -0.24 -8.72
N LEU A 67 -16.68 1.05 -8.52
CA LEU A 67 -16.15 1.79 -7.38
C LEU A 67 -16.69 1.27 -6.06
N PHE A 68 -18.00 1.02 -5.97
CA PHE A 68 -18.64 0.47 -4.78
C PHE A 68 -18.01 -0.86 -4.41
N ALA A 69 -17.86 -1.78 -5.38
CA ALA A 69 -17.14 -3.04 -5.19
C ALA A 69 -15.72 -2.79 -4.66
N ALA A 70 -14.96 -1.88 -5.27
CA ALA A 70 -13.61 -1.57 -4.84
C ALA A 70 -13.50 -0.94 -3.43
N LEU A 71 -14.58 -0.35 -2.91
CA LEU A 71 -14.66 0.23 -1.56
C LEU A 71 -15.12 -0.78 -0.50
N LEU A 72 -15.64 -1.96 -0.87
CA LEU A 72 -16.09 -3.00 0.05
C LEU A 72 -15.04 -3.41 1.11
N PRO A 73 -13.73 -3.47 0.82
CA PRO A 73 -12.72 -3.74 1.84
C PRO A 73 -12.77 -2.80 3.06
N LEU A 74 -13.19 -1.55 2.88
CA LEU A 74 -13.31 -0.58 3.98
C LEU A 74 -14.47 -0.90 4.93
N ILE A 75 -15.50 -1.59 4.44
CA ILE A 75 -16.61 -2.08 5.28
C ILE A 75 -16.13 -3.25 6.13
N GLU A 76 -15.32 -4.14 5.52
CA GLU A 76 -14.75 -5.30 6.20
C GLU A 76 -13.79 -4.88 7.32
N ASN A 77 -12.76 -4.08 7.01
CA ASN A 77 -11.82 -3.55 7.99
C ASN A 77 -11.02 -2.37 7.44
N VAL A 78 -10.88 -1.30 8.22
CA VAL A 78 -10.01 -0.17 7.85
C VAL A 78 -8.55 -0.52 8.16
N SER A 79 -7.85 -0.93 7.12
CA SER A 79 -6.40 -1.19 7.13
C SER A 79 -5.66 -0.30 6.13
N PRO A 80 -4.34 -0.09 6.27
CA PRO A 80 -3.54 0.64 5.28
C PRO A 80 -3.73 0.12 3.84
N LEU A 81 -3.90 -1.21 3.70
CA LEU A 81 -4.15 -1.86 2.42
C LEU A 81 -5.52 -1.49 1.84
N SER A 82 -6.59 -1.56 2.64
CA SER A 82 -7.95 -1.18 2.20
C SER A 82 -8.03 0.30 1.80
N VAL A 83 -7.31 1.18 2.54
CA VAL A 83 -7.22 2.61 2.22
C VAL A 83 -6.45 2.83 0.92
N LEU A 84 -5.37 2.11 0.69
CA LEU A 84 -4.62 2.15 -0.56
C LEU A 84 -5.50 1.74 -1.75
N VAL A 85 -6.22 0.62 -1.62
CA VAL A 85 -7.19 0.16 -2.65
C VAL A 85 -8.23 1.23 -2.92
N ALA A 86 -8.80 1.83 -1.87
CA ALA A 86 -9.81 2.88 -2.00
C ALA A 86 -9.26 4.14 -2.71
N ILE A 87 -8.06 4.60 -2.37
CA ILE A 87 -7.40 5.75 -3.03
C ILE A 87 -7.18 5.47 -4.52
N VAL A 88 -6.66 4.28 -4.85
CA VAL A 88 -6.41 3.86 -6.24
C VAL A 88 -7.73 3.77 -7.02
N ALA A 89 -8.77 3.19 -6.42
CA ALA A 89 -10.09 3.06 -7.02
C ALA A 89 -10.76 4.43 -7.25
N LEU A 90 -10.71 5.33 -6.26
CA LEU A 90 -11.21 6.69 -6.38
C LEU A 90 -10.46 7.49 -7.44
N ALA A 91 -9.14 7.31 -7.56
CA ALA A 91 -8.34 7.94 -8.60
C ALA A 91 -8.72 7.41 -9.99
N ALA A 92 -8.92 6.10 -10.13
CA ALA A 92 -9.36 5.48 -11.38
C ALA A 92 -10.77 5.96 -11.78
N PHE A 93 -11.68 6.03 -10.81
CA PHE A 93 -13.03 6.54 -10.99
C PHE A 93 -13.02 8.00 -11.45
N ALA A 94 -12.28 8.88 -10.74
CA ALA A 94 -12.17 10.29 -11.11
C ALA A 94 -11.56 10.51 -12.49
N LEU A 95 -10.53 9.73 -12.87
CA LEU A 95 -9.91 9.80 -14.20
C LEU A 95 -10.82 9.25 -15.32
N SER A 96 -11.57 8.19 -15.04
CA SER A 96 -12.57 7.61 -15.94
C SER A 96 -13.69 8.61 -16.23
N HIS A 97 -14.22 9.24 -15.19
CA HIS A 97 -15.30 10.22 -15.31
C HIS A 97 -14.85 11.53 -15.99
N ALA A 98 -13.56 11.85 -15.92
CA ALA A 98 -12.98 12.96 -16.67
C ALA A 98 -12.75 12.67 -18.18
N GLY A 99 -13.04 11.45 -18.66
CA GLY A 99 -12.79 11.01 -20.04
C GLY A 99 -11.30 10.91 -20.40
N ARG A 100 -10.43 10.73 -19.40
CA ARG A 100 -8.96 10.78 -19.56
C ARG A 100 -8.26 9.43 -19.35
N LEU A 101 -9.04 8.40 -19.02
CA LEU A 101 -8.52 7.06 -18.82
C LEU A 101 -8.19 6.44 -20.19
N ARG A 102 -6.93 6.03 -20.37
CA ARG A 102 -6.52 5.32 -21.59
C ARG A 102 -6.92 3.85 -21.52
N THR A 103 -7.05 3.21 -22.67
CA THR A 103 -7.25 1.75 -22.77
C THR A 103 -5.95 1.00 -22.48
N GLY A 104 -6.02 0.01 -21.58
CA GLY A 104 -4.92 -0.88 -21.15
C GLY A 104 -4.50 -0.71 -19.69
N VAL A 105 -4.53 -1.79 -18.90
CA VAL A 105 -4.27 -1.81 -17.44
C VAL A 105 -2.92 -1.20 -17.08
N ALA A 106 -1.85 -1.54 -17.80
CA ALA A 106 -0.52 -0.97 -17.58
C ALA A 106 -0.48 0.57 -17.74
N ARG A 107 -1.22 1.10 -18.73
CA ARG A 107 -1.29 2.55 -18.96
C ARG A 107 -2.13 3.23 -17.90
N ILE A 108 -3.21 2.58 -17.45
CA ILE A 108 -4.05 3.03 -16.33
C ILE A 108 -3.21 3.13 -15.06
N ALA A 109 -2.45 2.09 -14.72
CA ALA A 109 -1.56 2.07 -13.55
C ALA A 109 -0.52 3.21 -13.60
N GLY A 110 0.11 3.45 -14.76
CA GLY A 110 1.02 4.58 -14.94
C GLY A 110 0.33 5.95 -14.76
N GLN A 111 -0.92 6.10 -15.23
CA GLN A 111 -1.69 7.32 -15.01
C GLN A 111 -2.07 7.51 -13.53
N LEU A 112 -2.37 6.44 -12.82
CA LEU A 112 -2.72 6.46 -11.39
C LEU A 112 -1.51 6.79 -10.52
N CYS A 113 -0.38 6.14 -10.74
CA CYS A 113 0.88 6.44 -10.04
C CYS A 113 1.26 7.92 -10.21
N LEU A 114 1.22 8.41 -11.45
CA LEU A 114 1.45 9.83 -11.74
C LEU A 114 0.41 10.75 -11.10
N PHE A 115 -0.85 10.32 -11.05
CA PHE A 115 -1.90 11.10 -10.42
C PHE A 115 -1.63 11.26 -8.92
N SER A 116 -1.27 10.18 -8.24
CA SER A 116 -0.96 10.15 -6.81
C SER A 116 0.27 11.00 -6.49
N ILE A 117 1.37 10.85 -7.24
CA ILE A 117 2.59 11.66 -7.04
C ILE A 117 2.29 13.16 -7.26
N ALA A 118 1.49 13.50 -8.28
CA ALA A 118 1.19 14.89 -8.58
C ALA A 118 0.09 15.50 -7.69
N ALA A 119 -0.65 14.71 -6.91
CA ALA A 119 -1.81 15.18 -6.15
C ALA A 119 -1.47 16.27 -5.12
N PRO A 120 -0.44 16.13 -4.26
CA PRO A 120 -0.11 17.14 -3.24
C PRO A 120 0.32 18.48 -3.86
N PHE A 121 1.11 18.42 -4.95
CA PHE A 121 1.65 19.60 -5.61
C PHE A 121 0.62 20.37 -6.45
N ARG A 122 -0.55 19.77 -6.73
CA ARG A 122 -1.61 20.42 -7.52
C ARG A 122 -2.25 21.57 -6.79
N PHE A 123 -2.53 21.41 -5.50
CA PHE A 123 -3.14 22.46 -4.68
C PHE A 123 -2.26 23.72 -4.70
N VAL A 124 -0.97 23.55 -4.43
CA VAL A 124 0.03 24.63 -4.47
C VAL A 124 0.07 25.32 -5.83
N ARG A 125 0.16 24.55 -6.93
CA ARG A 125 0.23 25.12 -8.28
C ARG A 125 -1.04 25.86 -8.69
N ASP A 126 -2.21 25.28 -8.41
CA ASP A 126 -3.49 25.91 -8.75
C ASP A 126 -3.76 27.13 -7.87
N PHE A 127 -3.30 27.15 -6.61
CA PHE A 127 -3.29 28.34 -5.75
C PHE A 127 -2.43 29.47 -6.34
N PHE A 128 -1.19 29.19 -6.78
CA PHE A 128 -0.35 30.18 -7.45
C PHE A 128 -0.94 30.68 -8.77
N ARG A 129 -1.58 29.79 -9.54
CA ARG A 129 -2.22 30.14 -10.81
C ARG A 129 -3.47 30.99 -10.58
N TRP A 130 -4.30 30.66 -9.60
CA TRP A 130 -5.43 31.47 -9.18
C TRP A 130 -4.96 32.83 -8.68
N ARG A 131 -3.90 32.91 -7.86
CA ARG A 131 -3.27 34.18 -7.45
C ARG A 131 -2.79 35.01 -8.64
N LYS A 132 -2.32 34.39 -9.72
CA LYS A 132 -1.90 35.08 -10.96
C LYS A 132 -3.09 35.54 -11.80
N VAL A 133 -4.17 34.76 -11.84
CA VAL A 133 -5.41 35.04 -12.58
C VAL A 133 -6.25 36.10 -11.87
N ALA A 134 -6.40 36.02 -10.54
CA ALA A 134 -6.99 37.04 -9.68
C ALA A 134 -6.26 38.38 -9.79
N ARG A 135 -4.92 38.36 -9.90
CA ARG A 135 -4.11 39.56 -10.20
C ARG A 135 -4.36 40.14 -11.60
N ARG A 136 -4.81 39.35 -12.57
CA ARG A 136 -5.05 39.76 -13.97
C ARG A 136 -6.50 40.14 -14.29
N LEU A 137 -7.48 39.66 -13.53
CA LEU A 137 -8.92 39.78 -13.85
C LEU A 137 -9.66 40.96 -13.21
N GLY A 138 -9.01 41.80 -12.41
CA GLY A 138 -9.60 43.08 -12.06
C GLY A 138 -9.07 43.69 -10.78
N ARG A 139 -8.78 44.99 -10.87
CA ARG A 139 -9.38 46.05 -10.05
C ARG A 139 -10.27 45.55 -8.87
N ARG A 140 -9.63 44.98 -7.86
CA ARG A 140 -10.01 45.09 -6.44
C ARG A 140 -8.70 45.06 -5.66
N ARG A 141 -7.98 46.17 -5.78
CA ARG A 141 -6.69 46.49 -5.14
C ARG A 141 -6.80 46.64 -3.62
N ILE A 142 -7.91 46.29 -2.97
CA ILE A 142 -8.23 46.80 -1.62
C ILE A 142 -8.15 45.74 -0.51
N ARG A 143 -8.00 44.43 -0.78
CA ARG A 143 -7.90 43.43 0.32
C ARG A 143 -6.51 42.84 0.54
N LEU A 144 -5.72 42.59 -0.51
CA LEU A 144 -4.34 42.08 -0.36
C LEU A 144 -3.30 43.18 -0.20
N ALA A 145 -3.52 44.35 -0.83
CA ALA A 145 -2.69 45.53 -0.57
C ALA A 145 -2.92 46.03 0.86
N ALA A 146 -4.15 45.97 1.39
CA ALA A 146 -4.42 46.30 2.79
C ALA A 146 -3.62 45.41 3.76
N ILE A 147 -3.58 44.09 3.54
CA ILE A 147 -2.75 43.18 4.37
C ILE A 147 -1.25 43.46 4.21
N ALA A 148 -0.78 43.75 3.00
CA ALA A 148 0.63 44.12 2.76
C ALA A 148 1.00 45.51 3.33
N VAL A 149 0.04 46.44 3.39
CA VAL A 149 0.19 47.78 3.98
C VAL A 149 0.27 47.70 5.51
N TRP A 150 -0.37 46.72 6.15
CA TRP A 150 -0.22 46.45 7.59
C TRP A 150 1.01 45.61 7.94
N ALA A 151 1.59 44.88 7.00
CA ALA A 151 2.76 44.05 7.25
C ALA A 151 3.96 44.89 7.73
N MET A 152 4.19 46.06 7.13
CA MET A 152 5.30 46.96 7.48
C MET A 152 5.11 47.64 8.86
N PRO A 153 3.95 48.25 9.18
CA PRO A 153 3.68 48.77 10.52
C PRO A 153 3.72 47.71 11.62
N LEU A 154 3.24 46.49 11.36
CA LEU A 154 3.24 45.40 12.36
C LEU A 154 4.65 44.84 12.58
N THR A 155 5.46 44.68 11.52
CA THR A 155 6.85 44.23 11.67
C THR A 155 7.71 45.30 12.36
N LEU A 156 7.57 46.56 11.96
CA LEU A 156 8.27 47.67 12.60
C LEU A 156 7.79 47.84 14.06
N GLY A 157 6.49 47.74 14.30
CA GLY A 157 5.89 47.78 15.64
C GLY A 157 6.39 46.65 16.53
N ALA A 158 6.49 45.42 16.02
CA ALA A 158 7.06 44.29 16.75
C ALA A 158 8.55 44.48 17.07
N VAL A 159 9.33 45.05 16.14
CA VAL A 159 10.74 45.38 16.35
C VAL A 159 10.88 46.46 17.43
N PHE A 160 10.06 47.50 17.40
CA PHE A 160 10.03 48.53 18.45
C PHE A 160 9.59 47.96 19.80
N LEU A 161 8.57 47.08 19.82
CA LEU A 161 8.12 46.42 21.04
C LEU A 161 9.23 45.55 21.66
N ALA A 162 10.01 44.86 20.83
CA ALA A 162 11.15 44.05 21.27
C ALA A 162 12.30 44.92 21.80
N LEU A 163 12.63 46.03 21.11
CA LEU A 163 13.63 47.00 21.57
C LEU A 163 13.21 47.68 22.87
N PHE A 164 11.93 48.05 23.01
CA PHE A 164 11.39 48.62 24.24
C PHE A 164 11.27 47.61 25.38
N GLY A 165 10.95 46.35 25.07
CA GLY A 165 11.01 45.25 26.04
C GLY A 165 12.42 45.05 26.57
N ALA A 166 13.44 45.07 25.71
CA ALA A 166 14.84 44.94 26.12
C ALA A 166 15.39 46.16 26.88
N ALA A 167 14.81 47.35 26.67
CA ALA A 167 15.26 48.61 27.27
C ALA A 167 14.45 49.04 28.51
N ASN A 168 13.28 48.43 28.78
CA ASN A 168 12.39 48.81 29.87
C ASN A 168 11.88 47.58 30.64
N PRO A 169 12.31 47.38 31.91
CA PRO A 169 11.97 46.20 32.70
C PRO A 169 10.47 46.07 33.01
N ILE A 170 9.71 47.17 32.95
CA ILE A 170 8.24 47.11 33.10
C ILE A 170 7.61 46.47 31.85
N ILE A 171 8.07 46.85 30.65
CA ILE A 171 7.56 46.32 29.38
C ILE A 171 7.98 44.86 29.22
N GLU A 172 9.20 44.50 29.64
CA GLU A 172 9.66 43.10 29.71
C GLU A 172 8.73 42.22 30.55
N HIS A 173 8.31 42.72 31.72
CA HIS A 173 7.38 42.02 32.61
C HIS A 173 5.99 41.84 31.98
N TRP A 174 5.46 42.85 31.29
CA TRP A 174 4.18 42.70 30.57
C TRP A 174 4.25 41.74 29.38
N LEU A 175 5.39 41.70 28.68
CA LEU A 175 5.60 40.77 27.56
C LEU A 175 5.79 39.32 28.02
N SER A 176 6.43 39.10 29.18
CA SER A 176 6.62 37.75 29.73
C SER A 176 5.34 37.13 30.29
N LEU A 177 4.32 37.94 30.58
CA LEU A 177 2.96 37.48 30.90
C LEU A 177 2.19 36.98 29.66
N ILE A 178 2.63 37.33 28.45
CA ILE A 178 2.02 36.86 27.20
C ILE A 178 2.73 35.57 26.79
N ASP A 179 2.20 34.44 27.22
CA ASP A 179 2.69 33.13 26.80
C ASP A 179 2.26 32.84 25.36
N LEU A 180 3.14 33.18 24.40
CA LEU A 180 2.94 32.87 22.98
C LEU A 180 2.74 31.37 22.73
N TYR A 181 3.33 30.51 23.57
CA TYR A 181 3.22 29.05 23.46
C TYR A 181 1.80 28.60 23.84
N ALA A 182 1.23 29.15 24.92
CA ALA A 182 -0.17 28.90 25.31
C ALA A 182 -1.19 29.43 24.27
N LEU A 183 -0.88 30.53 23.57
CA LEU A 183 -1.72 31.04 22.47
C LEU A 183 -1.65 30.15 21.22
N LEU A 184 -0.47 29.57 20.96
CA LEU A 184 -0.26 28.57 19.90
C LEU A 184 -0.87 27.22 20.26
N GLU A 185 -1.01 26.88 21.55
CA GLU A 185 -1.68 25.68 22.04
C GLU A 185 -3.22 25.81 21.90
N ARG A 186 -3.78 27.02 22.03
CA ARG A 186 -5.20 27.31 21.76
C ARG A 186 -5.57 27.26 20.28
N ILE A 187 -4.60 27.44 19.38
CA ILE A 187 -4.77 27.16 17.96
C ILE A 187 -4.34 25.71 17.77
N GLU A 188 -5.27 24.76 17.62
CA GLU A 188 -4.90 23.38 17.31
C GLU A 188 -4.20 23.31 15.93
N VAL A 189 -2.90 23.55 15.89
CA VAL A 189 -2.08 23.58 14.67
C VAL A 189 -2.23 22.25 13.94
N GLY A 190 -2.36 21.15 14.69
CA GLY A 190 -2.68 19.81 14.18
C GLY A 190 -3.97 19.78 13.34
N ARG A 191 -5.04 20.45 13.80
CA ARG A 191 -6.32 20.55 13.07
C ARG A 191 -6.19 21.35 11.77
N LEU A 192 -5.43 22.46 11.80
CA LEU A 192 -5.17 23.27 10.60
C LEU A 192 -4.34 22.50 9.57
N VAL A 193 -3.31 21.79 10.02
CA VAL A 193 -2.49 20.91 9.15
C VAL A 193 -3.36 19.80 8.57
N PHE A 194 -4.20 19.17 9.38
CA PHE A 194 -5.16 18.16 8.93
C PHE A 194 -6.10 18.71 7.84
N TRP A 195 -6.70 19.88 8.04
CA TRP A 195 -7.54 20.53 7.03
C TRP A 195 -6.78 20.80 5.73
N LEU A 196 -5.52 21.25 5.81
CA LEU A 196 -4.70 21.50 4.63
C LEU A 196 -4.43 20.21 3.85
N ILE A 197 -4.12 19.11 4.53
CA ILE A 197 -3.86 17.79 3.93
C ILE A 197 -5.13 17.27 3.25
N VAL A 198 -6.26 17.26 3.96
CA VAL A 198 -7.55 16.83 3.41
C VAL A 198 -7.93 17.68 2.21
N LEU A 199 -7.80 19.01 2.32
CA LEU A 199 -8.12 19.93 1.23
C LEU A 199 -7.24 19.66 0.02
N ALA A 200 -5.93 19.45 0.19
CA ALA A 200 -5.02 19.13 -0.90
C ALA A 200 -5.40 17.81 -1.60
N GLY A 201 -5.75 16.78 -0.82
CA GLY A 201 -6.22 15.49 -1.32
C GLY A 201 -7.53 15.62 -2.10
N VAL A 202 -8.59 16.13 -1.46
CA VAL A 202 -9.91 16.35 -2.06
C VAL A 202 -9.81 17.21 -3.33
N TRP A 203 -9.00 18.27 -3.30
CA TRP A 203 -8.82 19.15 -4.45
C TRP A 203 -8.20 18.43 -5.66
N ALA A 204 -7.32 17.46 -5.44
CA ALA A 204 -6.74 16.64 -6.50
C ALA A 204 -7.78 15.75 -7.20
N PHE A 205 -8.77 15.23 -6.45
CA PHE A 205 -9.89 14.44 -6.97
C PHE A 205 -10.98 15.29 -7.65
N LEU A 206 -11.26 16.50 -7.15
CA LEU A 206 -12.21 17.44 -7.77
C LEU A 206 -11.70 18.02 -9.11
N ARG A 207 -10.39 17.93 -9.37
CA ARG A 207 -9.77 18.29 -10.66
C ARG A 207 -8.82 17.20 -11.14
N PRO A 208 -9.35 16.11 -11.71
CA PRO A 208 -8.55 15.04 -12.29
C PRO A 208 -7.87 15.52 -13.58
N ARG A 209 -6.74 16.22 -13.42
CA ARG A 209 -5.91 16.73 -14.52
C ARG A 209 -4.59 15.98 -14.51
N LEU A 210 -4.32 15.23 -15.56
CA LEU A 210 -2.97 14.71 -15.78
C LEU A 210 -2.00 15.88 -16.03
N PRO A 211 -0.79 15.86 -15.45
CA PRO A 211 0.24 16.85 -15.74
C PRO A 211 0.56 16.88 -17.24
N ARG A 212 0.44 18.06 -17.86
CA ARG A 212 0.72 18.28 -19.30
C ARG A 212 2.20 18.08 -19.66
N PHE A 213 3.08 17.99 -18.68
CA PHE A 213 4.52 17.80 -18.87
C PHE A 213 4.84 16.37 -19.37
N LEU A 214 4.00 15.38 -19.04
CA LEU A 214 4.28 13.99 -19.37
C LEU A 214 4.07 13.60 -20.85
N PRO A 215 3.03 14.03 -21.59
CA PRO A 215 3.02 13.78 -23.03
C PRO A 215 4.24 14.41 -23.70
N ARG A 216 4.81 15.51 -23.18
CA ARG A 216 6.08 16.07 -23.67
C ARG A 216 7.28 15.19 -23.31
N LEU A 217 7.40 14.73 -22.06
CA LEU A 217 8.49 13.86 -21.60
C LEU A 217 8.44 12.47 -22.25
N LEU A 218 7.29 11.81 -22.25
CA LEU A 218 7.08 10.53 -22.94
C LEU A 218 7.13 10.67 -24.46
N SER A 219 6.70 11.79 -25.05
CA SER A 219 6.96 12.05 -26.48
C SER A 219 8.42 12.39 -26.75
N GLY A 220 9.17 12.85 -25.74
CA GLY A 220 10.62 13.05 -25.79
C GLY A 220 11.33 11.72 -25.76
N ILE A 221 10.99 10.82 -24.83
CA ILE A 221 11.50 9.44 -24.78
C ILE A 221 11.09 8.66 -26.02
N LYS A 222 9.83 8.80 -26.48
CA LYS A 222 9.39 8.20 -27.75
C LYS A 222 10.00 8.88 -28.96
N ARG A 223 10.37 10.16 -28.93
CA ARG A 223 11.13 10.82 -30.03
C ARG A 223 12.59 10.41 -30.01
N VAL A 224 13.18 10.14 -28.86
CA VAL A 224 14.52 9.57 -28.74
C VAL A 224 14.50 8.10 -29.22
N ALA A 225 13.42 7.36 -28.93
CA ALA A 225 13.25 5.98 -29.36
C ALA A 225 12.71 5.81 -30.80
N ARG A 226 12.07 6.85 -31.39
CA ARG A 226 11.44 6.83 -32.72
C ARG A 226 12.07 7.82 -33.71
N ALA A 227 12.98 8.70 -33.26
CA ALA A 227 14.06 9.13 -34.13
C ALA A 227 14.64 7.82 -34.65
N ALA A 228 14.43 7.57 -35.94
CA ALA A 228 14.98 6.41 -36.60
C ALA A 228 16.45 6.30 -36.18
N PRO A 229 16.97 5.07 -35.98
CA PRO A 229 18.39 4.93 -35.72
C PRO A 229 19.10 5.69 -36.85
N ALA A 230 19.74 6.83 -36.53
CA ALA A 230 20.88 7.25 -37.31
C ALA A 230 21.72 5.98 -37.38
N ALA A 231 21.91 5.46 -38.61
CA ALA A 231 22.44 4.14 -38.92
C ALA A 231 23.19 3.59 -37.71
N ARG A 232 22.57 2.61 -37.00
CA ARG A 232 23.21 2.00 -35.82
C ARG A 232 24.67 1.80 -36.22
N PRO A 233 25.66 2.38 -35.51
CA PRO A 233 27.04 2.02 -35.80
C PRO A 233 27.05 0.49 -35.78
N ALA A 234 27.57 -0.12 -36.84
CA ALA A 234 27.63 -1.56 -36.98
C ALA A 234 27.96 -2.12 -35.59
N ARG A 235 27.06 -2.95 -35.04
CA ARG A 235 27.28 -3.54 -33.71
C ARG A 235 28.72 -4.01 -33.69
N THR A 236 29.49 -3.49 -32.75
CA THR A 236 30.91 -3.83 -32.73
C THR A 236 31.00 -5.35 -32.63
N ALA A 237 31.95 -5.98 -33.32
CA ALA A 237 32.12 -7.43 -33.28
C ALA A 237 32.14 -7.95 -31.82
N ALA A 238 32.61 -7.13 -30.86
CA ALA A 238 32.56 -7.41 -29.44
C ALA A 238 31.12 -7.51 -28.86
N GLU A 239 30.19 -6.63 -29.22
CA GLU A 239 28.79 -6.71 -28.76
C GLU A 239 28.05 -7.92 -29.36
N ASP A 240 28.31 -8.26 -30.62
CA ASP A 240 27.76 -9.48 -31.24
C ASP A 240 28.49 -10.76 -30.79
N ILE A 241 29.72 -10.69 -30.26
CA ILE A 241 30.40 -11.84 -29.63
C ILE A 241 29.89 -12.06 -28.19
N ILE A 242 29.63 -10.98 -27.44
CA ILE A 242 29.20 -11.05 -26.03
C ILE A 242 27.69 -11.25 -25.90
N PHE A 243 26.88 -10.66 -26.77
CA PHE A 243 25.41 -10.79 -26.79
C PHE A 243 24.88 -11.50 -28.04
N GLY A 244 25.74 -12.17 -28.80
CA GLY A 244 25.34 -12.96 -29.96
C GLY A 244 24.54 -14.20 -29.60
N LYS A 245 23.84 -14.73 -30.60
CA LYS A 245 23.12 -16.01 -30.56
C LYS A 245 23.92 -17.14 -29.87
N PRO A 246 25.22 -17.39 -30.16
CA PRO A 246 25.97 -18.46 -29.50
C PRO A 246 26.28 -18.18 -28.03
N ALA A 247 26.52 -16.92 -27.64
CA ALA A 247 26.73 -16.55 -26.24
C ALA A 247 25.45 -16.72 -25.41
N ILE A 248 24.30 -16.31 -25.96
CA ILE A 248 22.98 -16.52 -25.35
C ILE A 248 22.72 -18.02 -25.15
N LEU A 249 22.96 -18.84 -26.16
CA LEU A 249 22.74 -20.29 -26.08
C LEU A 249 23.64 -20.94 -25.01
N ARG A 250 24.94 -20.61 -24.98
CA ARG A 250 25.88 -21.13 -23.98
C ARG A 250 25.51 -20.71 -22.56
N ALA A 251 25.16 -19.43 -22.37
CA ALA A 251 24.69 -18.93 -21.08
C ALA A 251 23.44 -19.69 -20.61
N LEU A 252 22.48 -19.92 -21.52
CA LEU A 252 21.24 -20.60 -21.21
C LEU A 252 21.46 -22.08 -20.85
N ILE A 253 22.41 -22.77 -21.50
CA ILE A 253 22.83 -24.13 -21.12
C ILE A 253 23.44 -24.13 -19.71
N VAL A 254 24.41 -23.24 -19.45
CA VAL A 254 25.08 -23.15 -18.14
C VAL A 254 24.07 -22.85 -17.03
N PHE A 255 23.14 -21.93 -17.26
CA PHE A 255 22.09 -21.61 -16.29
C PHE A 255 21.15 -22.79 -16.05
N ASN A 256 20.66 -23.46 -17.10
CA ASN A 256 19.84 -24.66 -16.92
C ASN A 256 20.59 -25.78 -16.17
N ALA A 257 21.90 -25.93 -16.36
CA ALA A 257 22.70 -26.90 -15.62
C ALA A 257 22.81 -26.53 -14.13
N LEU A 258 23.14 -25.26 -13.82
CA LEU A 258 23.26 -24.79 -12.44
C LEU A 258 21.93 -24.91 -11.67
N PHE A 259 20.82 -24.51 -12.30
CA PHE A 259 19.50 -24.60 -11.68
C PHE A 259 19.03 -26.06 -11.54
N ALA A 260 19.42 -26.96 -12.46
CA ALA A 260 19.14 -28.38 -12.34
C ALA A 260 19.89 -29.01 -11.15
N VAL A 261 21.16 -28.65 -10.95
CA VAL A 261 21.94 -29.07 -9.77
C VAL A 261 21.26 -28.59 -8.48
N GLN A 262 20.85 -27.31 -8.41
CA GLN A 262 20.13 -26.79 -7.26
C GLN A 262 18.81 -27.55 -7.01
N THR A 263 18.03 -27.82 -8.05
CA THR A 263 16.76 -28.54 -7.94
C THR A 263 16.98 -29.99 -7.48
N ALA A 264 18.04 -30.65 -7.95
CA ALA A 264 18.41 -31.99 -7.53
C ALA A 264 18.86 -32.01 -6.05
N LEU A 265 19.64 -31.02 -5.60
CA LEU A 265 20.01 -30.88 -4.19
C LEU A 265 18.76 -30.65 -3.33
N ASP A 266 17.88 -29.74 -3.74
CA ASP A 266 16.63 -29.48 -3.02
C ASP A 266 15.77 -30.74 -2.94
N ALA A 267 15.62 -31.51 -4.03
CA ALA A 267 14.90 -32.78 -4.02
C ALA A 267 15.55 -33.82 -3.09
N ALA A 268 16.89 -33.94 -3.10
CA ALA A 268 17.59 -34.89 -2.24
C ALA A 268 17.46 -34.56 -0.75
N TYR A 269 17.60 -33.28 -0.37
CA TYR A 269 17.58 -32.86 1.03
C TYR A 269 16.16 -32.60 1.58
N LEU A 270 15.22 -32.10 0.77
CA LEU A 270 13.84 -31.82 1.21
C LEU A 270 12.89 -33.01 1.01
N TRP A 271 13.04 -33.79 -0.07
CA TRP A 271 12.16 -34.95 -0.35
C TRP A 271 12.79 -36.29 -0.01
N GLY A 272 14.12 -36.39 -0.05
CA GLY A 272 14.87 -37.63 0.19
C GLY A 272 15.12 -37.97 1.67
N GLY A 273 14.71 -37.13 2.61
CA GLY A 273 14.86 -37.40 4.06
C GLY A 273 16.31 -37.46 4.57
N VAL A 274 17.28 -36.96 3.78
CA VAL A 274 18.68 -36.88 4.19
C VAL A 274 18.81 -35.85 5.31
N ALA A 275 19.26 -36.28 6.49
CA ALA A 275 19.49 -35.39 7.62
C ALA A 275 20.41 -34.22 7.21
N LEU A 276 20.07 -33.00 7.65
CA LEU A 276 20.94 -31.84 7.47
C LEU A 276 22.35 -32.18 7.99
N PRO A 277 23.43 -31.78 7.29
CA PRO A 277 24.79 -31.99 7.78
C PRO A 277 24.94 -31.49 9.22
N ASP A 278 25.64 -32.25 10.06
CA ASP A 278 25.80 -31.98 11.49
C ASP A 278 26.22 -30.51 11.74
N GLY A 279 25.38 -29.75 12.45
CA GLY A 279 25.62 -28.35 12.83
C GLY A 279 24.84 -27.28 12.04
N LEU A 280 24.07 -27.61 11.01
CA LEU A 280 23.18 -26.66 10.33
C LEU A 280 21.78 -26.63 10.96
N THR A 281 21.40 -25.51 11.57
CA THR A 281 20.02 -25.29 12.03
C THR A 281 19.10 -24.93 10.86
N TYR A 282 17.81 -25.28 10.95
CA TYR A 282 16.80 -24.89 9.96
C TYR A 282 16.76 -23.37 9.69
N ALA A 283 17.03 -22.55 10.71
CA ALA A 283 17.11 -21.09 10.59
C ALA A 283 18.31 -20.65 9.74
N ALA A 284 19.49 -21.25 9.95
CA ALA A 284 20.68 -20.96 9.15
C ALA A 284 20.51 -21.41 7.69
N TYR A 285 19.86 -22.55 7.46
CA TYR A 285 19.57 -23.07 6.13
C TYR A 285 18.56 -22.21 5.34
N ALA A 286 17.52 -21.69 6.00
CA ALA A 286 16.54 -20.79 5.39
C ALA A 286 17.14 -19.42 5.03
N HIS A 287 17.91 -18.80 5.95
CA HIS A 287 18.47 -17.46 5.72
C HIS A 287 19.68 -17.44 4.78
N ARG A 288 20.57 -18.45 4.80
CA ARG A 288 21.76 -18.44 3.93
C ARG A 288 21.46 -18.82 2.47
N GLY A 289 20.42 -19.62 2.22
CA GLY A 289 20.06 -20.05 0.87
C GLY A 289 19.24 -19.04 0.06
N ALA A 290 18.34 -18.30 0.72
CA ALA A 290 17.33 -17.50 0.02
C ALA A 290 17.90 -16.26 -0.70
N TYR A 291 18.78 -15.48 -0.05
CA TYR A 291 19.25 -14.21 -0.62
C TYR A 291 20.10 -14.37 -1.90
N PRO A 292 21.06 -15.30 -1.98
CA PRO A 292 21.83 -15.51 -3.20
C PRO A 292 20.97 -16.00 -4.37
N LEU A 293 19.99 -16.88 -4.11
CA LEU A 293 19.08 -17.43 -5.12
C LEU A 293 18.16 -16.36 -5.73
N VAL A 294 17.70 -15.40 -4.92
CA VAL A 294 16.91 -14.26 -5.42
C VAL A 294 17.77 -13.37 -6.31
N VAL A 295 19.02 -13.08 -5.92
CA VAL A 295 19.94 -12.26 -6.71
C VAL A 295 20.29 -12.94 -8.04
N THR A 296 20.59 -14.24 -8.04
CA THR A 296 20.90 -14.98 -9.27
C THR A 296 19.69 -15.10 -10.18
N ALA A 297 18.49 -15.32 -9.65
CA ALA A 297 17.24 -15.31 -10.42
C ALA A 297 16.96 -13.95 -11.06
N LEU A 298 17.17 -12.84 -10.33
CA LEU A 298 16.99 -11.48 -10.85
C LEU A 298 18.02 -11.13 -11.93
N LEU A 299 19.29 -11.49 -11.75
CA LEU A 299 20.34 -11.29 -12.75
C LEU A 299 20.07 -12.09 -14.03
N ALA A 300 19.64 -13.35 -13.89
CA ALA A 300 19.28 -14.18 -15.02
C ALA A 300 17.99 -13.69 -15.73
N ALA A 301 17.00 -13.17 -14.99
CA ALA A 301 15.83 -12.51 -15.58
C ALA A 301 16.20 -11.22 -16.33
N GLY A 302 17.10 -10.41 -15.77
CA GLY A 302 17.66 -9.24 -16.45
C GLY A 302 18.38 -9.60 -17.75
N PHE A 303 19.18 -10.67 -17.72
CA PHE A 303 19.86 -11.21 -18.91
C PHE A 303 18.86 -11.67 -19.98
N VAL A 304 17.82 -12.42 -19.62
CA VAL A 304 16.81 -12.91 -20.58
C VAL A 304 16.01 -11.76 -21.18
N LEU A 305 15.64 -10.74 -20.40
CA LEU A 305 14.94 -9.56 -20.93
C LEU A 305 15.82 -8.73 -21.87
N ALA A 306 17.13 -8.65 -21.60
CA ALA A 306 18.10 -7.99 -22.47
C ALA A 306 18.35 -8.80 -23.77
N ALA A 307 18.45 -10.13 -23.67
CA ALA A 307 18.74 -11.03 -24.79
C ALA A 307 17.53 -11.29 -25.71
N LEU A 308 16.30 -11.27 -25.18
CA LEU A 308 15.04 -11.47 -25.93
C LEU A 308 14.28 -10.14 -26.18
N GLY A 309 15.01 -9.04 -26.39
CA GLY A 309 14.42 -7.75 -26.76
C GLY A 309 13.62 -7.82 -28.09
N PRO A 310 12.60 -6.96 -28.29
CA PRO A 310 11.75 -7.00 -29.49
C PRO A 310 12.58 -6.80 -30.78
N GLY A 311 12.58 -7.81 -31.66
CA GLY A 311 13.26 -7.76 -32.96
C GLY A 311 14.60 -8.50 -33.05
N SER A 312 14.96 -9.35 -32.09
CA SER A 312 16.13 -10.23 -32.22
C SER A 312 15.78 -11.52 -32.98
N GLU A 313 16.60 -11.88 -33.98
CA GLU A 313 16.48 -13.13 -34.76
C GLU A 313 16.60 -14.41 -33.90
N THR A 314 17.02 -14.25 -32.64
CA THR A 314 17.05 -15.28 -31.59
C THR A 314 15.66 -15.73 -31.12
N SER A 315 14.59 -14.96 -31.37
CA SER A 315 13.22 -15.35 -30.97
C SER A 315 12.60 -16.47 -31.81
N SER A 316 13.21 -16.81 -32.96
CA SER A 316 12.68 -17.82 -33.90
C SER A 316 13.32 -19.20 -33.74
N ASP A 317 14.39 -19.34 -32.94
CA ASP A 317 15.09 -20.61 -32.78
C ASP A 317 14.38 -21.52 -31.77
N PRO A 318 13.90 -22.71 -32.17
CA PRO A 318 13.16 -23.63 -31.29
C PRO A 318 14.02 -24.13 -30.11
N LEU A 319 15.34 -24.24 -30.27
CA LEU A 319 16.24 -24.68 -29.19
C LEU A 319 16.32 -23.65 -28.07
N ILE A 320 16.46 -22.37 -28.42
CA ILE A 320 16.51 -21.28 -27.43
C ILE A 320 15.18 -21.16 -26.71
N ARG A 321 14.05 -21.27 -27.42
CA ARG A 321 12.72 -21.28 -26.78
C ARG A 321 12.55 -22.46 -25.83
N GLY A 322 12.99 -23.66 -26.22
CA GLY A 322 12.99 -24.85 -25.37
C GLY A 322 13.81 -24.66 -24.09
N LEU A 323 15.03 -24.16 -24.23
CA LEU A 323 15.91 -23.88 -23.09
C LEU A 323 15.38 -22.76 -22.17
N VAL A 324 14.68 -21.75 -22.71
CA VAL A 324 14.01 -20.73 -21.89
C VAL A 324 12.84 -21.34 -21.13
N TYR A 325 12.02 -22.19 -21.76
CA TYR A 325 10.92 -22.87 -21.06
C TYR A 325 11.42 -23.80 -19.95
N LEU A 326 12.47 -24.58 -20.23
CA LEU A 326 13.12 -25.43 -19.23
C LEU A 326 13.63 -24.59 -18.06
N TRP A 327 14.28 -23.45 -18.35
CA TRP A 327 14.81 -22.58 -17.32
C TRP A 327 13.70 -21.95 -16.45
N VAL A 328 12.60 -21.51 -17.06
CA VAL A 328 11.45 -20.98 -16.28
C VAL A 328 10.80 -22.08 -15.45
N ALA A 329 10.67 -23.30 -15.98
CA ALA A 329 10.15 -24.44 -15.22
C ALA A 329 11.02 -24.76 -14.01
N GLN A 330 12.36 -24.74 -14.16
CA GLN A 330 13.28 -24.92 -13.03
C GLN A 330 13.14 -23.78 -12.00
N ASN A 331 12.97 -22.53 -12.42
CA ASN A 331 12.72 -21.42 -11.48
C ASN A 331 11.41 -21.62 -10.70
N ILE A 332 10.34 -22.09 -11.34
CA ILE A 332 9.08 -22.42 -10.64
C ILE A 332 9.33 -23.52 -9.62
N ALA A 333 10.09 -24.57 -9.96
CA ALA A 333 10.46 -25.63 -9.02
C ALA A 333 11.26 -25.10 -7.81
N LEU A 334 12.20 -24.17 -8.03
CA LEU A 334 12.94 -23.52 -6.94
C LEU A 334 12.06 -22.66 -6.03
N VAL A 335 11.07 -21.97 -6.61
CA VAL A 335 10.09 -21.23 -5.80
C VAL A 335 9.26 -22.20 -4.95
N VAL A 336 8.83 -23.33 -5.51
CA VAL A 336 8.12 -24.38 -4.75
C VAL A 336 9.00 -24.94 -3.63
N SER A 337 10.26 -25.25 -3.90
CA SER A 337 11.24 -25.67 -2.89
C SER A 337 11.40 -24.61 -1.78
N SER A 338 11.46 -23.33 -2.14
CA SER A 338 11.54 -22.23 -1.16
C SER A 338 10.27 -22.10 -0.30
N ILE A 339 9.10 -22.34 -0.89
CA ILE A 339 7.82 -22.41 -0.16
C ILE A 339 7.85 -23.56 0.85
N LEU A 340 8.25 -24.76 0.43
CA LEU A 340 8.37 -25.93 1.33
C LEU A 340 9.37 -25.67 2.46
N ARG A 341 10.50 -25.03 2.16
CA ARG A 341 11.49 -24.66 3.19
C ARG A 341 10.91 -23.67 4.20
N LEU A 342 10.14 -22.68 3.74
CA LEU A 342 9.47 -21.74 4.64
C LEU A 342 8.38 -22.44 5.46
N ASP A 343 7.67 -23.42 4.88
CA ASP A 343 6.66 -24.22 5.56
C ASP A 343 7.26 -25.07 6.69
N LEU A 344 8.37 -25.77 6.44
CA LEU A 344 9.14 -26.46 7.49
C LEU A 344 9.61 -25.49 8.58
N TYR A 345 10.07 -24.30 8.20
CA TYR A 345 10.48 -23.27 9.16
C TYR A 345 9.29 -22.78 10.01
N VAL A 346 8.11 -22.61 9.42
CA VAL A 346 6.87 -22.27 10.14
C VAL A 346 6.47 -23.40 11.11
N GLY A 347 6.62 -24.67 10.71
CA GLY A 347 6.34 -25.80 11.57
C GLY A 347 7.16 -25.80 12.87
N VAL A 348 8.38 -25.26 12.83
CA VAL A 348 9.29 -25.18 14.00
C VAL A 348 9.17 -23.85 14.77
N TYR A 349 8.94 -22.73 14.09
CA TYR A 349 9.00 -21.39 14.69
C TYR A 349 7.66 -20.64 14.69
N ALA A 350 6.56 -21.35 14.45
CA ALA A 350 5.20 -20.83 14.30
C ALA A 350 5.04 -19.84 13.13
N LEU A 351 3.83 -19.33 12.92
CA LEU A 351 3.51 -18.40 11.83
C LEU A 351 3.63 -16.94 12.28
N THR A 352 4.14 -16.08 11.40
CA THR A 352 4.22 -14.63 11.62
C THR A 352 3.79 -13.84 10.39
N TYR A 353 3.57 -12.53 10.55
CA TYR A 353 3.20 -11.63 9.44
C TYR A 353 4.21 -11.68 8.30
N LEU A 354 5.52 -11.67 8.59
CA LEU A 354 6.56 -11.71 7.56
C LEU A 354 6.57 -13.03 6.79
N ARG A 355 6.28 -14.15 7.47
CA ARG A 355 6.22 -15.48 6.82
C ARG A 355 5.00 -15.59 5.90
N ILE A 356 3.84 -15.09 6.32
CA ILE A 356 2.66 -15.00 5.44
C ILE A 356 2.94 -14.11 4.23
N ALA A 357 3.53 -12.92 4.45
CA ALA A 357 3.89 -12.02 3.38
C ALA A 357 4.87 -12.67 2.39
N ALA A 358 5.83 -13.44 2.88
CA ALA A 358 6.77 -14.21 2.06
C ALA A 358 6.06 -15.29 1.22
N PHE A 359 5.10 -16.05 1.79
CA PHE A 359 4.30 -17.00 1.00
C PHE A 359 3.51 -16.32 -0.12
N ILE A 360 2.83 -15.21 0.19
CA ILE A 360 2.07 -14.44 -0.82
C ILE A 360 3.02 -13.92 -1.91
N TRP A 361 4.18 -13.39 -1.52
CA TRP A 361 5.18 -12.88 -2.45
C TRP A 361 5.74 -13.99 -3.35
N MET A 362 6.12 -15.14 -2.79
CA MET A 362 6.59 -16.29 -3.58
C MET A 362 5.52 -16.79 -4.54
N GLY A 363 4.25 -16.82 -4.12
CA GLY A 363 3.12 -17.13 -5.00
C GLY A 363 2.96 -16.14 -6.15
N LEU A 364 3.14 -14.83 -5.90
CA LEU A 364 3.14 -13.80 -6.95
C LEU A 364 4.31 -13.96 -7.92
N VAL A 365 5.50 -14.32 -7.44
CA VAL A 365 6.67 -14.61 -8.28
C VAL A 365 6.40 -15.81 -9.19
N ALA A 366 5.88 -16.93 -8.62
CA ALA A 366 5.51 -18.11 -9.39
C ALA A 366 4.46 -17.77 -10.48
N ALA A 367 3.43 -16.99 -10.13
CA ALA A 367 2.44 -16.52 -11.09
C ALA A 367 3.05 -15.63 -12.18
N GLY A 368 3.99 -14.75 -11.83
CA GLY A 368 4.73 -13.91 -12.79
C GLY A 368 5.55 -14.73 -13.78
N LEU A 369 6.25 -15.76 -13.30
CA LEU A 369 6.99 -16.72 -14.14
C LEU A 369 6.04 -17.50 -15.06
N ALA A 370 4.91 -17.98 -14.55
CA ALA A 370 3.89 -18.64 -15.37
C ALA A 370 3.32 -17.71 -16.44
N LEU A 371 3.12 -16.43 -16.13
CA LEU A 371 2.70 -15.43 -17.12
C LEU A 371 3.76 -15.16 -18.19
N ILE A 372 5.05 -15.27 -17.88
CA ILE A 372 6.13 -15.21 -18.89
C ILE A 372 6.00 -16.38 -19.86
N VAL A 373 5.81 -17.61 -19.35
CA VAL A 373 5.58 -18.80 -20.19
C VAL A 373 4.34 -18.59 -21.07
N ALA A 374 3.23 -18.14 -20.48
CA ALA A 374 2.01 -17.84 -21.22
C ALA A 374 2.21 -16.76 -22.27
N ARG A 375 3.01 -15.72 -21.98
CA ARG A 375 3.35 -14.68 -22.96
C ARG A 375 4.08 -15.27 -24.18
N ILE A 376 5.08 -16.12 -23.96
CA ILE A 376 5.89 -16.71 -25.04
C ILE A 376 5.05 -17.71 -25.86
N GLY A 377 4.23 -18.52 -25.20
CA GLY A 377 3.36 -19.52 -25.84
C GLY A 377 2.22 -18.88 -26.63
N LEU A 378 1.57 -17.87 -26.05
CA LEU A 378 0.45 -17.14 -26.68
C LEU A 378 0.89 -15.95 -27.55
N GLN A 379 2.21 -15.79 -27.77
CA GLN A 379 2.83 -14.71 -28.54
C GLN A 379 2.31 -13.31 -28.17
N LYS A 380 2.09 -13.06 -26.88
CA LYS A 380 1.53 -11.79 -26.37
C LYS A 380 2.60 -10.71 -26.24
N SER A 381 2.17 -9.46 -26.34
CA SER A 381 3.05 -8.29 -26.21
C SER A 381 3.58 -8.12 -24.77
N GLY A 382 4.68 -7.37 -24.60
CA GLY A 382 5.16 -7.00 -23.27
C GLY A 382 4.15 -6.16 -22.46
N GLU A 383 3.32 -5.34 -23.14
CA GLU A 383 2.24 -4.60 -22.49
C GLU A 383 1.18 -5.53 -21.87
N TRP A 384 0.91 -6.68 -22.52
CA TRP A 384 0.01 -7.69 -21.97
C TRP A 384 0.59 -8.32 -20.70
N LEU A 385 1.88 -8.69 -20.71
CA LEU A 385 2.55 -9.27 -19.54
C LEU A 385 2.55 -8.31 -18.34
N LEU A 386 2.85 -7.03 -18.58
CA LEU A 386 2.80 -6.00 -17.55
C LEU A 386 1.37 -5.82 -17.01
N SER A 387 0.37 -5.81 -17.90
CA SER A 387 -1.04 -5.69 -17.52
C SER A 387 -1.52 -6.89 -16.70
N ALA A 388 -1.12 -8.10 -17.08
CA ALA A 388 -1.45 -9.33 -16.37
C ALA A 388 -0.80 -9.37 -14.98
N ASN A 389 0.50 -9.03 -14.87
CA ASN A 389 1.17 -8.96 -13.57
C ASN A 389 0.54 -7.91 -12.65
N LEU A 390 0.22 -6.73 -13.17
CA LEU A 390 -0.48 -5.70 -12.39
C LEU A 390 -1.87 -6.14 -11.94
N LEU A 391 -2.59 -6.87 -12.80
CA LEU A 391 -3.89 -7.43 -12.44
C LEU A 391 -3.77 -8.48 -11.34
N THR A 392 -2.83 -9.43 -11.48
CA THR A 392 -2.56 -10.45 -10.46
C THR A 392 -2.19 -9.80 -9.13
N LEU A 393 -1.25 -8.86 -9.13
CA LEU A 393 -0.86 -8.11 -7.93
C LEU A 393 -2.06 -7.39 -7.30
N SER A 394 -2.84 -6.67 -8.11
CA SER A 394 -4.00 -5.92 -7.62
C SER A 394 -5.07 -6.84 -7.04
N ALA A 395 -5.33 -7.98 -7.69
CA ALA A 395 -6.30 -8.97 -7.23
C ALA A 395 -5.84 -9.62 -5.91
N THR A 396 -4.57 -9.97 -5.79
CA THR A 396 -4.00 -10.52 -4.55
C THR A 396 -4.08 -9.52 -3.40
N LEU A 397 -3.67 -8.27 -3.62
CA LEU A 397 -3.78 -7.22 -2.59
C LEU A 397 -5.24 -6.94 -2.21
N TYR A 398 -6.15 -6.96 -3.17
CA TYR A 398 -7.58 -6.84 -2.92
C TYR A 398 -8.09 -8.00 -2.06
N ALA A 399 -7.76 -9.25 -2.38
CA ALA A 399 -8.14 -10.41 -1.57
C ALA A 399 -7.55 -10.34 -0.15
N CYS A 400 -6.29 -9.92 0.00
CA CYS A 400 -5.63 -9.77 1.30
C CYS A 400 -6.34 -8.76 2.22
N SER A 401 -7.06 -7.78 1.66
CA SER A 401 -7.79 -6.81 2.48
C SER A 401 -8.94 -7.44 3.28
N TYR A 402 -9.48 -8.58 2.81
CA TYR A 402 -10.54 -9.30 3.50
C TYR A 402 -10.03 -10.27 4.56
N ILE A 403 -8.76 -10.66 4.48
CA ILE A 403 -8.20 -11.66 5.38
C ILE A 403 -7.85 -10.98 6.71
N ASN A 404 -8.29 -11.58 7.82
CA ASN A 404 -7.84 -11.20 9.15
C ASN A 404 -6.54 -11.96 9.47
N PHE A 405 -5.40 -11.41 9.06
CA PHE A 405 -4.10 -12.03 9.28
C PHE A 405 -3.78 -12.24 10.77
N ALA A 406 -4.21 -11.33 11.66
CA ALA A 406 -4.01 -11.49 13.10
C ALA A 406 -4.72 -12.75 13.62
N ALA A 407 -6.01 -12.89 13.30
CA ALA A 407 -6.78 -14.08 13.67
C ALA A 407 -6.26 -15.35 12.98
N LEU A 408 -5.85 -15.27 11.71
CA LEU A 408 -5.29 -16.41 10.98
C LEU A 408 -4.01 -16.92 11.66
N ILE A 409 -3.09 -16.02 12.00
CA ILE A 409 -1.84 -16.34 12.71
C ILE A 409 -2.16 -16.95 14.08
N ALA A 410 -3.03 -16.31 14.85
CA ALA A 410 -3.38 -16.76 16.19
C ALA A 410 -4.01 -18.17 16.17
N ASN A 411 -4.98 -18.41 15.27
CA ASN A 411 -5.60 -19.72 15.14
C ASN A 411 -4.61 -20.78 14.67
N TYR A 412 -3.79 -20.48 13.65
CA TYR A 412 -2.79 -21.42 13.17
C TYR A 412 -1.78 -21.80 14.26
N ASN A 413 -1.26 -20.81 15.00
CA ASN A 413 -0.26 -21.03 16.05
C ASN A 413 -0.84 -21.83 17.22
N VAL A 414 -2.09 -21.55 17.62
CA VAL A 414 -2.77 -22.34 18.66
C VAL A 414 -3.01 -23.77 18.18
N ASP A 415 -3.54 -23.95 16.98
CA ASP A 415 -3.88 -25.27 16.44
C ASP A 415 -2.60 -26.11 16.19
N HIS A 416 -1.43 -25.51 15.91
CA HIS A 416 -0.15 -26.22 15.72
C HIS A 416 0.80 -26.14 16.92
N SER A 417 0.29 -25.78 18.10
CA SER A 417 1.08 -25.75 19.32
C SER A 417 1.29 -27.15 19.90
N TYR A 418 2.43 -27.34 20.56
CA TYR A 418 2.73 -28.55 21.34
C TYR A 418 1.59 -28.87 22.32
N GLU A 419 1.08 -27.85 23.01
CA GLU A 419 0.07 -27.99 24.05
C GLU A 419 -1.31 -28.38 23.53
N MET A 420 -1.62 -28.17 22.25
CA MET A 420 -2.90 -28.57 21.66
C MET A 420 -2.85 -29.94 21.00
N ASN A 421 -1.83 -30.22 20.19
CA ASN A 421 -1.82 -31.39 19.32
C ASN A 421 -0.60 -32.30 19.50
N GLY A 422 0.44 -31.90 20.24
CA GLY A 422 1.62 -32.72 20.55
C GLY A 422 2.84 -32.41 19.67
N PRO A 423 2.86 -32.65 18.34
CA PRO A 423 4.01 -32.31 17.52
C PRO A 423 3.92 -30.83 17.11
N GLY A 424 4.70 -29.98 17.76
CA GLY A 424 4.75 -28.55 17.47
C GLY A 424 5.67 -27.78 18.39
N ALA A 425 5.86 -26.49 18.13
CA ALA A 425 6.53 -25.58 19.05
C ALA A 425 5.58 -25.21 20.20
N HIS A 426 6.15 -24.86 21.36
CA HIS A 426 5.40 -24.25 22.44
C HIS A 426 4.73 -22.97 21.96
N LEU A 427 3.48 -22.74 22.38
CA LEU A 427 2.76 -21.52 22.02
C LEU A 427 3.45 -20.29 22.62
N ASP A 428 3.91 -19.38 21.77
CA ASP A 428 4.35 -18.04 22.17
C ASP A 428 3.13 -17.17 22.52
N ILE A 429 2.72 -17.22 23.79
CA ILE A 429 1.60 -16.45 24.32
C ILE A 429 1.85 -14.93 24.20
N PRO A 430 3.03 -14.38 24.59
CA PRO A 430 3.34 -12.96 24.39
C PRO A 430 3.16 -12.51 22.93
N TYR A 431 3.70 -13.25 21.97
CA TYR A 431 3.52 -12.93 20.56
C TYR A 431 2.05 -13.01 20.15
N THR A 432 1.33 -14.04 20.56
CA THR A 432 -0.10 -14.20 20.22
C THR A 432 -0.94 -13.05 20.78
N ARG A 433 -0.63 -12.56 21.99
CA ARG A 433 -1.26 -11.37 22.59
C ARG A 433 -0.90 -10.09 21.86
N SER A 434 0.33 -9.96 21.36
CA SER A 434 0.76 -8.79 20.58
C SER A 434 -0.04 -8.58 19.29
N LEU A 435 -0.73 -9.62 18.78
CA LEU A 435 -1.66 -9.53 17.64
C LEU A 435 -2.95 -8.76 17.97
N GLY A 436 -3.20 -8.47 19.25
CA GLY A 436 -4.33 -7.70 19.75
C GLY A 436 -5.62 -8.51 19.90
N ALA A 437 -6.76 -7.82 19.98
CA ALA A 437 -8.06 -8.41 20.29
C ALA A 437 -8.51 -9.51 19.29
N ALA A 438 -8.01 -9.47 18.05
CA ALA A 438 -8.30 -10.49 17.04
C ALA A 438 -7.77 -11.89 17.41
N ALA A 439 -6.81 -11.99 18.34
CA ALA A 439 -6.28 -13.26 18.84
C ALA A 439 -7.07 -13.84 20.02
N LEU A 440 -7.94 -13.06 20.68
CA LEU A 440 -8.71 -13.50 21.84
C LEU A 440 -9.47 -14.81 21.58
N PRO A 441 -10.21 -14.99 20.45
CA PRO A 441 -10.92 -16.25 20.22
C PRO A 441 -10.01 -17.48 20.13
N ALA A 442 -8.77 -17.30 19.65
CA ALA A 442 -7.79 -18.39 19.58
C ALA A 442 -7.22 -18.71 20.97
N LEU A 443 -6.88 -17.68 21.75
CA LEU A 443 -6.41 -17.81 23.13
C LEU A 443 -7.48 -18.44 24.03
N ASP A 444 -8.76 -18.10 23.82
CA ASP A 444 -9.87 -18.66 24.58
C ASP A 444 -9.97 -20.17 24.38
N ARG A 445 -9.87 -20.63 23.11
CA ARG A 445 -9.81 -22.07 22.78
C ARG A 445 -8.61 -22.75 23.46
N PHE A 446 -7.44 -22.10 23.42
CA PHE A 446 -6.22 -22.61 24.06
C PHE A 446 -6.37 -22.78 25.57
N PHE A 447 -6.85 -21.75 26.26
CA PHE A 447 -7.02 -21.82 27.71
C PHE A 447 -8.17 -22.73 28.12
N ASP A 448 -9.22 -22.88 27.32
CA ASP A 448 -10.27 -23.86 27.56
C ASP A 448 -9.76 -25.30 27.48
N HIS A 449 -8.86 -25.57 26.53
CA HIS A 449 -8.19 -26.87 26.45
C HIS A 449 -7.28 -27.10 27.64
N GLN A 450 -6.40 -26.14 27.96
CA GLN A 450 -5.52 -26.22 29.14
C GLN A 450 -6.31 -26.41 30.44
N LYS A 451 -7.44 -25.72 30.61
CA LYS A 451 -8.30 -25.86 31.79
C LYS A 451 -8.88 -27.27 31.91
N LYS A 452 -9.26 -27.90 30.79
CA LYS A 452 -9.75 -29.29 30.78
C LYS A 452 -8.64 -30.29 31.11
N VAL A 453 -7.43 -30.06 30.62
CA VAL A 453 -6.28 -30.98 30.81
C VAL A 453 -5.66 -30.83 32.20
N PHE A 454 -5.44 -29.60 32.65
CA PHE A 454 -4.69 -29.29 33.89
C PHE A 454 -5.60 -28.87 35.06
N LEU A 455 -6.92 -28.82 34.86
CA LEU A 455 -7.92 -28.39 35.86
C LEU A 455 -7.65 -27.01 36.49
N ALA A 456 -6.88 -26.16 35.79
CA ALA A 456 -6.49 -24.82 36.22
C ALA A 456 -6.78 -23.81 35.11
N ASP A 457 -7.47 -22.72 35.46
CA ASP A 457 -7.68 -21.60 34.54
C ASP A 457 -6.45 -20.70 34.56
N LYS A 458 -5.63 -20.79 33.51
CA LYS A 458 -4.39 -20.00 33.36
C LYS A 458 -4.59 -18.73 32.52
N ARG A 459 -5.84 -18.30 32.31
CA ARG A 459 -6.10 -17.04 31.61
C ARG A 459 -5.50 -15.88 32.38
N ASP A 460 -4.85 -15.00 31.65
CA ASP A 460 -4.22 -13.82 32.23
C ASP A 460 -5.25 -12.69 32.29
N PRO A 461 -5.36 -11.97 33.42
CA PRO A 461 -6.23 -10.81 33.50
C PRO A 461 -5.87 -9.71 32.48
N ALA A 462 -4.65 -9.70 31.91
CA ALA A 462 -4.28 -8.83 30.78
C ALA A 462 -5.19 -9.01 29.54
N ASP A 463 -5.74 -10.21 29.32
CA ASP A 463 -6.66 -10.48 28.20
C ASP A 463 -7.98 -9.71 28.40
N ALA A 464 -8.43 -9.53 29.65
CA ALA A 464 -9.61 -8.73 30.00
C ALA A 464 -9.38 -7.23 29.82
N VAL A 465 -8.18 -6.74 30.11
CA VAL A 465 -7.79 -5.34 29.86
C VAL A 465 -7.81 -5.05 28.36
N THR A 466 -7.27 -5.98 27.55
CA THR A 466 -7.29 -5.90 26.09
C THR A 466 -8.72 -5.89 25.55
N GLU A 467 -9.58 -6.77 26.05
CA GLU A 467 -11.00 -6.79 25.69
C GLU A 467 -11.71 -5.48 26.08
N THR A 468 -11.47 -4.96 27.27
CA THR A 468 -12.10 -3.73 27.77
C THR A 468 -11.70 -2.52 26.94
N ARG A 469 -10.40 -2.36 26.66
CA ARG A 469 -9.90 -1.30 25.76
C ARG A 469 -10.49 -1.45 24.37
N TYR A 470 -10.54 -2.68 23.85
CA TYR A 470 -11.12 -2.97 22.56
C TYR A 470 -12.60 -2.53 22.51
N ARG A 471 -13.42 -2.93 23.48
CA ARG A 471 -14.83 -2.53 23.60
C ARG A 471 -15.01 -1.02 23.72
N ALA A 472 -14.21 -0.35 24.55
CA ALA A 472 -14.30 1.09 24.78
C ALA A 472 -14.16 1.89 23.47
N GLU A 473 -13.20 1.55 22.63
CA GLU A 473 -12.99 2.19 21.32
C GLU A 473 -14.16 1.97 20.34
N ARG A 474 -14.89 0.84 20.46
CA ARG A 474 -15.99 0.46 19.54
C ARG A 474 -17.37 0.92 20.03
N THR A 475 -17.46 1.60 21.17
CA THR A 475 -18.68 2.32 21.57
C THR A 475 -19.02 3.45 20.59
N ASN A 476 -18.01 3.99 19.91
CA ASN A 476 -18.17 5.01 18.90
C ASN A 476 -18.63 4.38 17.58
N TRP A 477 -19.80 4.78 17.08
CA TRP A 477 -20.35 4.29 15.81
C TRP A 477 -19.39 4.47 14.62
N ARG A 478 -18.47 5.46 14.70
CA ARG A 478 -17.48 5.73 13.65
C ARG A 478 -16.46 4.60 13.48
N ALA A 479 -16.15 3.88 14.55
CA ALA A 479 -15.20 2.78 14.58
C ALA A 479 -15.77 1.49 13.96
N TRP A 480 -17.05 1.46 13.58
CA TRP A 480 -17.71 0.24 13.14
C TRP A 480 -17.05 -0.34 11.88
N SER A 481 -16.80 -1.64 11.91
CA SER A 481 -16.45 -2.47 10.75
C SER A 481 -17.14 -3.83 10.87
N PHE A 482 -17.35 -4.53 9.76
CA PHE A 482 -17.98 -5.85 9.80
C PHE A 482 -17.11 -6.89 10.54
N ARG A 483 -15.79 -6.76 10.45
CA ARG A 483 -14.84 -7.60 11.21
C ARG A 483 -14.96 -7.37 12.70
N ASP A 484 -14.99 -6.11 13.14
CA ASP A 484 -15.11 -5.77 14.56
C ASP A 484 -16.47 -6.19 15.12
N TRP A 485 -17.55 -6.03 14.34
CA TRP A 485 -18.87 -6.51 14.73
C TRP A 485 -18.90 -8.03 14.97
N ARG A 486 -18.24 -8.83 14.11
CA ARG A 486 -18.13 -10.29 14.31
C ARG A 486 -17.36 -10.64 15.57
N LEU A 487 -16.29 -9.92 15.86
CA LEU A 487 -15.48 -10.15 17.06
C LEU A 487 -16.26 -9.76 18.33
N LEU A 488 -16.94 -8.61 18.34
CA LEU A 488 -17.79 -8.21 19.46
C LEU A 488 -18.89 -9.23 19.73
N HIS A 489 -19.56 -9.74 18.67
CA HIS A 489 -20.58 -10.78 18.82
C HIS A 489 -20.05 -12.08 19.42
N TYR A 490 -18.80 -12.45 19.10
CA TYR A 490 -18.13 -13.58 19.73
C TYR A 490 -17.88 -13.30 21.23
N LEU A 491 -17.33 -12.13 21.56
CA LEU A 491 -17.02 -11.74 22.93
C LEU A 491 -18.28 -11.63 23.79
N ASP A 492 -19.39 -11.16 23.22
CA ASP A 492 -20.70 -11.10 23.90
C ASP A 492 -21.26 -12.49 24.22
N LYS A 493 -21.10 -13.45 23.31
CA LYS A 493 -21.50 -14.85 23.55
C LYS A 493 -20.60 -15.54 24.57
N ARG A 494 -19.31 -15.23 24.56
CA ARG A 494 -18.33 -15.78 25.50
C ARG A 494 -18.61 -15.32 26.94
N GLY A 495 -19.08 -14.08 27.11
CA GLY A 495 -19.24 -13.43 28.41
C GLY A 495 -17.94 -12.79 28.91
N PRO A 496 -18.02 -11.91 29.93
CA PRO A 496 -16.87 -11.14 30.40
C PRO A 496 -15.84 -12.01 31.11
N LEU A 497 -14.57 -11.67 30.93
CA LEU A 497 -13.47 -12.21 31.73
C LEU A 497 -13.53 -11.68 33.17
N VAL A 498 -13.36 -12.57 34.15
CA VAL A 498 -13.30 -12.20 35.56
C VAL A 498 -11.89 -11.70 35.88
N VAL A 499 -11.78 -10.43 36.28
CA VAL A 499 -10.51 -9.83 36.72
C VAL A 499 -10.45 -9.84 38.25
N PRO A 500 -9.42 -10.43 38.88
CA PRO A 500 -9.25 -10.38 40.32
C PRO A 500 -9.09 -8.94 40.83
N PRO A 501 -9.65 -8.59 41.99
CA PRO A 501 -9.49 -7.26 42.56
C PRO A 501 -8.02 -6.96 42.85
N GLY A 502 -7.52 -5.81 42.39
CA GLY A 502 -6.16 -5.33 42.63
C GLY A 502 -5.12 -5.68 41.56
N TYR A 503 -5.49 -6.36 40.46
CA TYR A 503 -4.58 -6.63 39.36
C TYR A 503 -4.21 -5.34 38.60
N GLN A 504 -2.92 -5.01 38.55
CA GLN A 504 -2.36 -4.02 37.63
C GLN A 504 -1.59 -4.76 36.53
N PRO A 505 -1.92 -4.55 35.25
CA PRO A 505 -1.17 -5.17 34.16
C PRO A 505 0.25 -4.59 34.10
N ASP A 506 1.26 -5.44 34.16
CA ASP A 506 2.62 -5.08 33.73
C ASP A 506 2.59 -4.91 32.20
N MET A 507 2.42 -3.67 31.74
CA MET A 507 2.57 -3.33 30.34
C MET A 507 3.83 -2.49 30.17
N PRO A 508 4.75 -2.85 29.26
CA PRO A 508 5.81 -1.94 28.88
C PRO A 508 5.17 -0.71 28.21
N ASP A 509 5.60 0.48 28.64
CA ASP A 509 5.24 1.73 27.97
C ASP A 509 5.64 1.62 26.49
N LEU A 510 4.65 1.76 25.60
CA LEU A 510 4.81 1.74 24.14
C LEU A 510 5.16 3.13 23.60
#